data_AF-X1QNT7-F1
#
_entry.id   AF-X1QNT7-F1
#
_cell.length_a   1.000
_cell.length_b   1.000
_cell.length_c   1.000
_cell.angle_alpha   90.00
_cell.angle_beta   90.00
_cell.angle_gamma   90.00
#
_symmetry.space_group_name_H-M   'P 1'
#
loop_
_entity.id
_entity.type
_entity.pdbx_description
1 polymer ?
#
loop_
_entity_poly.entity_id
_entity_poly.type
_entity_poly.pdbx_seq_one_letter_code
_entity_poly.pdbx_strand_id
1 'polypeptide(L)'
;MKEGLVQIYTGEGKGKTTAAIGQAIRARGRGLRILFVQFLKGKEGSGEIPLLEKLGIKVICKGEKDRWLFPDRLKEEEKKKIRLEWTHFLDEINRQVREEKYDLVILDEINVVLYYELIDKNRL
;
A
#
# COMPACT_ATOMS: atom_id res chain seq x y z
N MET A 1 -10.85 4.86 -23.87
CA MET A 1 -10.15 4.25 -22.72
C MET A 1 -11.22 3.61 -21.84
N LYS A 2 -10.97 2.43 -21.26
CA LYS A 2 -11.89 1.88 -20.24
C LYS A 2 -11.70 2.67 -18.95
N GLU A 3 -12.77 2.98 -18.24
CA GLU A 3 -12.71 3.60 -16.91
C GLU A 3 -11.96 2.72 -15.92
N GLY A 4 -11.12 3.34 -15.08
CA GLY A 4 -10.53 2.69 -13.92
C GLY A 4 -11.57 2.51 -12.82
N LEU A 5 -11.48 1.41 -12.06
CA LEU A 5 -12.37 1.12 -10.94
C LEU A 5 -11.60 1.11 -9.62
N VAL A 6 -12.26 1.55 -8.55
CA VAL A 6 -11.74 1.46 -7.18
C VAL A 6 -12.37 0.24 -6.52
N GLN A 7 -11.53 -0.64 -5.96
CA GLN A 7 -11.96 -1.80 -5.18
C GLN A 7 -11.52 -1.62 -3.73
N ILE A 8 -12.45 -1.80 -2.80
CA ILE A 8 -12.17 -1.72 -1.36
C ILE A 8 -12.43 -3.10 -0.76
N TYR A 9 -11.38 -3.71 -0.20
CA TYR A 9 -11.50 -4.93 0.59
C TYR A 9 -11.45 -4.55 2.08
N THR A 10 -12.58 -4.65 2.77
CA THR A 10 -12.73 -4.28 4.19
C THR A 10 -13.44 -5.39 4.99
N GLY A 11 -13.60 -5.19 6.29
CA GLY A 11 -14.18 -6.14 7.23
C GLY A 11 -13.13 -6.85 8.09
N GLU A 12 -13.58 -7.54 9.15
CA GLU A 12 -12.71 -8.15 10.15
C GLU A 12 -12.14 -9.51 9.72
N GLY A 13 -12.75 -10.14 8.70
CA GLY A 13 -12.30 -11.41 8.15
C GLY A 13 -10.87 -11.36 7.56
N LYS A 14 -10.18 -12.51 7.64
CA LYS A 14 -8.91 -12.72 6.92
C LYS A 14 -9.18 -12.78 5.42
N GLY A 15 -8.24 -12.27 4.62
CA GLY A 15 -8.24 -12.44 3.16
C GLY A 15 -8.17 -11.15 2.35
N LYS A 16 -8.27 -9.95 2.97
CA LYS A 16 -8.20 -8.65 2.27
C LYS A 16 -6.89 -8.49 1.47
N THR A 17 -5.76 -8.56 2.17
CA THR A 17 -4.42 -8.50 1.57
C THR A 17 -4.19 -9.64 0.58
N THR A 18 -4.62 -10.86 0.91
CA THR A 18 -4.49 -12.03 0.02
C THR A 18 -5.29 -11.85 -1.27
N ALA A 19 -6.49 -11.27 -1.22
CA ALA A 19 -7.28 -10.95 -2.40
C ALA A 19 -6.60 -9.89 -3.27
N ALA A 20 -6.05 -8.82 -2.66
CA ALA A 20 -5.29 -7.80 -3.37
C ALA A 20 -4.04 -8.38 -4.07
N ILE A 21 -3.28 -9.24 -3.37
CA ILE A 21 -2.15 -9.98 -3.93
C ILE A 21 -2.59 -10.87 -5.11
N GLY A 22 -3.71 -11.57 -4.98
CA GLY A 22 -4.28 -12.36 -6.06
C GLY A 22 -4.61 -11.52 -7.31
N GLN A 23 -5.12 -10.30 -7.14
CA GLN A 23 -5.32 -9.36 -8.25
C GLN A 23 -3.98 -8.93 -8.86
N ALA A 24 -2.97 -8.63 -8.04
CA ALA A 24 -1.64 -8.24 -8.51
C ALA A 24 -1.01 -9.32 -9.40
N ILE A 25 -1.02 -10.57 -8.92
CA ILE A 25 -0.48 -11.72 -9.65
C ILE A 25 -1.26 -11.97 -10.95
N ARG A 26 -2.61 -11.93 -10.89
CA ARG A 26 -3.46 -12.08 -12.08
C ARG A 26 -3.18 -11.01 -13.13
N ALA A 27 -3.09 -9.75 -12.71
CA ALA A 27 -2.77 -8.62 -13.59
C ALA A 27 -1.37 -8.80 -14.20
N ARG A 28 -0.39 -9.20 -13.39
CA ARG A 28 0.98 -9.42 -13.86
C ARG A 28 1.08 -10.53 -14.89
N GLY A 29 0.34 -11.63 -14.69
CA GLY A 29 0.25 -12.73 -15.65
C GLY A 29 -0.32 -12.32 -17.01
N ARG A 30 -1.00 -11.17 -17.09
CA ARG A 30 -1.47 -10.55 -18.34
C ARG A 30 -0.53 -9.48 -18.89
N GLY A 31 0.67 -9.34 -18.33
CA GLY A 31 1.66 -8.36 -18.78
C GLY A 31 1.40 -6.93 -18.29
N LEU A 32 0.44 -6.72 -17.38
CA LEU A 32 0.13 -5.40 -16.84
C LEU A 32 1.21 -4.92 -15.86
N ARG A 33 1.31 -3.60 -15.68
CA ARG A 33 2.22 -2.96 -14.73
C ARG A 33 1.50 -2.65 -13.43
N ILE A 34 2.09 -3.10 -12.33
CA ILE A 34 1.49 -3.02 -11.00
C ILE A 34 2.42 -2.29 -10.04
N LEU A 35 1.83 -1.36 -9.30
CA LEU A 35 2.41 -0.76 -8.12
C LEU A 35 1.72 -1.34 -6.88
N PHE A 36 2.48 -1.99 -6.00
CA PHE A 36 1.99 -2.51 -4.73
C PHE A 36 2.63 -1.72 -3.59
N VAL A 37 1.83 -0.93 -2.88
CA VAL A 37 2.27 -0.19 -1.69
C VAL A 37 1.68 -0.88 -0.46
N GLN A 38 2.54 -1.32 0.45
CA GLN A 38 2.14 -1.89 1.73
C GLN A 38 2.42 -0.93 2.86
N PHE A 39 1.40 -0.55 3.62
CA PHE A 39 1.57 0.26 4.82
C PHE A 39 1.70 -0.61 6.07
N LEU A 40 2.23 -0.01 7.14
CA LEU A 40 2.36 -0.58 8.49
C LEU A 40 3.31 -1.78 8.63
N LYS A 41 3.79 -2.36 7.53
CA LYS A 41 4.77 -3.45 7.51
C LYS A 41 6.01 -3.05 6.75
N GLY A 42 7.17 -3.51 7.22
CA GLY A 42 8.38 -3.59 6.44
C GLY A 42 8.46 -4.89 5.64
N LYS A 43 9.38 -4.90 4.69
CA LYS A 43 9.57 -5.98 3.72
C LYS A 43 9.86 -7.35 4.36
N GLU A 44 10.56 -7.38 5.50
CA GLU A 44 10.92 -8.64 6.16
C GLU A 44 9.73 -9.29 6.88
N GLY A 45 8.67 -8.52 7.16
CA GLY A 45 7.45 -9.00 7.82
C GLY A 45 6.42 -9.67 6.90
N SER A 46 6.74 -9.88 5.62
CA SER A 46 5.77 -10.28 4.59
C SER A 46 6.41 -11.27 3.59
N GLY A 47 6.01 -12.56 3.67
CA GLY A 47 6.62 -13.66 2.90
C GLY A 47 6.28 -13.65 1.41
N GLU A 48 5.25 -12.92 1.04
CA GLU A 48 4.69 -12.72 -0.29
C GLU A 48 5.48 -11.68 -1.10
N ILE A 49 6.10 -10.69 -0.46
CA ILE A 49 6.81 -9.59 -1.13
C ILE A 49 7.96 -10.10 -2.01
N PRO A 50 8.85 -11.01 -1.55
CA PRO A 50 9.92 -11.53 -2.39
C PRO A 50 9.40 -12.19 -3.67
N LEU A 51 8.22 -12.82 -3.63
CA LEU A 51 7.61 -13.41 -4.81
C LEU A 51 7.05 -12.33 -5.76
N LEU A 52 6.36 -11.32 -5.24
CA LEU A 52 5.85 -10.21 -6.05
C LEU A 52 6.98 -9.50 -6.81
N GLU A 53 8.09 -9.21 -6.14
CA GLU A 53 9.27 -8.61 -6.76
C GLU A 53 9.88 -9.52 -7.83
N LYS A 54 10.00 -10.83 -7.58
CA LYS A 54 10.46 -11.81 -8.58
C LYS A 54 9.56 -11.87 -9.81
N LEU A 55 8.25 -11.64 -9.63
CA LEU A 55 7.30 -11.51 -10.73
C LEU A 55 7.44 -10.18 -11.49
N GLY A 56 8.29 -9.26 -11.05
CA GLY A 56 8.50 -7.93 -11.65
C GLY A 56 7.43 -6.92 -11.27
N ILE A 57 6.74 -7.11 -10.15
CA ILE A 57 5.83 -6.12 -9.58
C ILE A 57 6.65 -5.11 -8.77
N LYS A 58 6.40 -3.81 -8.94
CA LYS A 58 7.04 -2.78 -8.12
C LYS A 58 6.39 -2.78 -6.75
N VAL A 59 7.15 -3.09 -5.71
CA VAL A 59 6.68 -3.13 -4.33
C VAL A 59 7.36 -2.04 -3.52
N ILE A 60 6.58 -1.28 -2.75
CA ILE A 60 7.07 -0.33 -1.75
C ILE A 60 6.44 -0.69 -0.41
N CYS A 61 7.27 -0.95 0.60
CA CYS A 61 6.82 -1.20 1.98
C CYS A 61 7.10 0.04 2.82
N LYS A 62 6.05 0.62 3.40
CA LYS A 62 6.08 1.80 4.27
C LYS A 62 5.68 1.38 5.69
N GLY A 63 6.68 1.02 6.49
CA GLY A 63 6.52 0.54 7.86
C GLY A 63 7.86 0.22 8.50
N GLU A 64 7.85 -0.42 9.66
CA GLU A 64 9.07 -0.83 10.38
C GLU A 64 9.64 -2.12 9.78
N LYS A 65 10.97 -2.24 9.67
CA LYS A 65 11.68 -3.31 8.93
C LYS A 65 11.12 -4.71 9.14
N ASP A 66 11.11 -5.18 10.38
CA ASP A 66 10.80 -6.56 10.77
C ASP A 66 9.46 -6.69 11.49
N ARG A 67 8.74 -5.58 11.73
CA ARG A 67 7.57 -5.55 12.61
C ARG A 67 6.41 -4.78 12.02
N TRP A 68 5.23 -5.11 12.53
CA TRP A 68 4.03 -4.32 12.33
C TRP A 68 4.12 -3.05 13.18
N LEU A 69 3.95 -1.89 12.54
CA LEU A 69 3.76 -0.61 13.23
C LEU A 69 2.33 -0.59 13.78
N PHE A 70 2.18 -0.67 15.10
CA PHE A 70 0.89 -0.66 15.79
C PHE A 70 0.43 0.78 16.06
N PRO A 71 -0.49 1.37 15.28
CA PRO A 71 -0.81 2.78 15.39
C PRO A 71 -1.49 3.18 16.70
N ASP A 72 -2.18 2.23 17.33
CA ASP A 72 -2.82 2.34 18.64
C ASP A 72 -1.81 2.54 19.77
N ARG A 73 -0.54 2.17 19.56
CA ARG A 73 0.53 2.27 20.55
C ARG A 73 1.40 3.52 20.38
N LEU A 74 1.17 4.30 19.32
CA LEU A 74 1.93 5.51 19.02
C LEU A 74 1.45 6.68 19.87
N LYS A 75 2.40 7.47 20.38
CA LYS A 75 2.10 8.76 20.99
C LYS A 75 1.69 9.78 19.93
N GLU A 76 0.95 10.81 20.33
CA GLU A 76 0.46 11.84 19.41
C GLU A 76 1.58 12.58 18.68
N GLU A 77 2.72 12.83 19.33
CA GLU A 77 3.89 13.44 18.68
C GLU A 77 4.49 12.54 17.59
N GLU A 78 4.46 11.22 17.79
CA GLU A 78 4.94 10.24 16.81
C GLU A 78 3.97 10.16 15.63
N LYS A 79 2.67 10.12 15.90
CA LYS A 79 1.63 10.16 14.86
C LYS A 79 1.74 11.40 14.00
N LYS A 80 1.99 12.58 14.58
CA LYS A 80 2.19 13.83 13.83
C LYS A 80 3.39 13.76 12.88
N LYS A 81 4.51 13.21 13.34
CA LYS A 81 5.72 13.02 12.51
C LYS A 81 5.44 12.05 11.37
N ILE A 82 4.83 10.90 11.68
CA ILE A 82 4.44 9.89 10.70
C ILE A 82 3.47 10.48 9.68
N ARG A 83 2.45 11.24 10.15
CA ARG A 83 1.48 11.90 9.28
C ARG A 83 2.15 12.81 8.26
N LEU A 84 3.09 13.65 8.70
CA LEU A 84 3.81 14.52 7.79
C LEU A 84 4.60 13.71 6.75
N GLU A 85 5.42 12.77 7.22
CA GLU A 85 6.29 11.96 6.36
C GLU A 85 5.50 11.10 5.37
N TRP A 86 4.43 10.44 5.82
CA TRP A 86 3.64 9.53 5.01
C TRP A 86 2.72 10.27 4.05
N THR A 87 2.32 11.50 4.38
CA THR A 87 1.62 12.38 3.44
C THR A 87 2.53 12.79 2.29
N HIS A 88 3.79 13.18 2.57
CA HIS A 88 4.77 13.45 1.51
C HIS A 88 5.06 12.21 0.66
N PHE A 89 5.16 11.05 1.28
CA PHE A 89 5.28 9.78 0.56
C PHE A 89 4.08 9.53 -0.37
N LEU A 90 2.85 9.81 0.06
CA LEU A 90 1.67 9.66 -0.79
C LEU A 90 1.70 10.63 -1.99
N ASP A 91 2.17 11.86 -1.81
CA ASP A 91 2.39 12.80 -2.92
C ASP A 91 3.40 12.25 -3.96
N GLU A 92 4.47 11.59 -3.50
CA GLU A 92 5.43 10.93 -4.39
C GLU A 92 4.83 9.73 -5.14
N ILE A 93 4.01 8.91 -4.46
CA ILE A 93 3.27 7.82 -5.09
C ILE A 93 2.33 8.37 -6.16
N ASN A 94 1.57 9.42 -5.84
CA ASN A 94 0.66 10.06 -6.80
C ASN A 94 1.40 10.59 -8.03
N ARG A 95 2.57 11.21 -7.85
CA ARG A 95 3.43 11.64 -8.97
C ARG A 95 3.86 10.44 -9.82
N GLN A 96 4.41 9.40 -9.20
CA GLN A 96 4.84 8.19 -9.89
C GLN A 96 3.68 7.52 -10.64
N VAL A 97 2.48 7.49 -10.07
CA VAL A 97 1.31 6.89 -10.74
C VAL A 97 0.95 7.64 -12.03
N ARG A 98 1.02 8.97 -12.01
CA ARG A 98 0.77 9.81 -13.18
C ARG A 98 1.85 9.66 -14.27
N GLU A 99 3.10 9.48 -13.87
CA GLU A 99 4.25 9.41 -14.79
C GLU A 99 4.47 8.00 -15.36
N GLU A 100 4.35 6.97 -14.53
CA GLU A 100 4.80 5.61 -14.88
C GLU A 100 3.68 4.73 -15.47
N LYS A 101 2.46 5.25 -15.67
CA LYS A 101 1.35 4.60 -16.39
C LYS A 101 1.03 3.18 -15.85
N TYR A 102 0.90 3.01 -14.54
CA TYR A 102 0.46 1.73 -13.96
C TYR A 102 -0.96 1.35 -14.39
N ASP A 103 -1.20 0.06 -14.57
CA ASP A 103 -2.52 -0.48 -14.89
C ASP A 103 -3.30 -0.87 -13.61
N LEU A 104 -2.57 -1.15 -12.52
CA LEU A 104 -3.12 -1.47 -11.20
C LEU A 104 -2.25 -0.85 -10.11
N VAL A 105 -2.88 -0.13 -9.20
CA VAL A 105 -2.26 0.39 -7.97
C VAL A 105 -2.97 -0.25 -6.79
N ILE A 106 -2.20 -0.86 -5.89
CA ILE A 106 -2.71 -1.46 -4.66
C ILE A 106 -2.11 -0.69 -3.48
N LEU A 107 -2.98 -0.23 -2.58
CA LEU A 107 -2.62 0.42 -1.33
C LEU A 107 -3.09 -0.49 -0.18
N ASP A 108 -2.25 -1.45 0.19
CA ASP A 108 -2.55 -2.44 1.24
C ASP A 108 -2.46 -1.78 2.63
N GLU A 109 -3.46 -2.02 3.48
CA GLU A 109 -3.65 -1.44 4.82
C GLU A 109 -3.88 0.07 4.88
N ILE A 110 -4.14 0.73 3.74
CA ILE A 110 -4.42 2.19 3.69
C ILE A 110 -5.62 2.61 4.54
N ASN A 111 -6.62 1.74 4.67
CA ASN A 111 -7.79 1.97 5.51
C ASN A 111 -7.41 2.15 6.99
N VAL A 112 -6.43 1.38 7.48
CA VAL A 112 -5.93 1.49 8.87
C VAL A 112 -5.16 2.78 9.04
N VAL A 113 -4.32 3.13 8.06
CA VAL A 113 -3.54 4.38 8.05
C VAL A 113 -4.45 5.61 8.10
N LEU A 114 -5.54 5.60 7.32
CA LEU A 114 -6.53 6.68 7.32
C LEU A 114 -7.30 6.76 8.64
N TYR A 115 -7.70 5.61 9.19
CA TYR A 115 -8.43 5.55 10.47
C TYR A 115 -7.63 6.17 11.62
N TYR A 116 -6.33 5.92 11.67
CA TYR A 116 -5.43 6.48 12.69
C TYR A 116 -4.85 7.85 12.32
N GLU A 117 -5.35 8.49 11.25
CA GLU A 117 -4.90 9.79 10.74
C GLU A 117 -3.39 9.88 10.49
N LEU A 118 -2.77 8.76 10.10
CA LEU A 118 -1.34 8.69 9.78
C LEU A 118 -1.01 9.25 8.38
N ILE A 119 -2.02 9.69 7.62
CA ILE A 119 -1.89 10.40 6.34
C ILE A 119 -3.02 11.45 6.24
N ASP A 120 -2.77 12.56 5.55
CA ASP A 120 -3.83 13.48 5.14
C ASP A 120 -4.75 12.86 4.07
N LYS A 121 -6.00 12.56 4.45
CA LYS A 121 -7.03 11.97 3.59
C LYS A 121 -7.32 12.78 2.31
N ASN A 122 -7.04 14.08 2.29
CA ASN A 122 -7.27 14.92 1.11
C ASN A 122 -6.21 14.72 0.01
N ARG A 123 -5.19 13.89 0.27
CA ARG A 123 -4.12 13.56 -0.67
C ARG A 123 -4.31 12.21 -1.35
N LEU A 124 -5.33 11.44 -0.97
CA LEU A 124 -5.69 10.18 -1.60
C LEU A 124 -6.62 10.42 -2.80
#